data_AF-A0A8U0TBT2-F1
#
_entry.id   AF-A0A8U0TBT2-F1
#
_cell.length_a   1.000
_cell.length_b   1.000
_cell.length_c   1.000
_cell.angle_alpha   90.00
_cell.angle_beta   90.00
_cell.angle_gamma   90.00
#
_symmetry.space_group_name_H-M   'P 1'
#
loop_
_entity.id
_entity.type
_entity.pdbx_description
1 polymer ?
#
loop_
_entity_poly.entity_id
_entity_poly.type
_entity_poly.pdbx_seq_one_letter_code
_entity_poly.pdbx_strand_id
1 'polypeptide(L)'
;MATITEHTSNCCIDDVIHDKVKTLEESYLQVQFLCKTCRGKMFFSKLCLFPFLPPLEVKTKFYNSEKSDLFLEVQIQNISSSTVFIQKVSLNPPEMYTGEELNTINQAGEDECTFGTRTFLQSMEERQYLYYLKLKQEFSEKAGIIKGLTEMGKLDIIWKRNLGEMAMLQTIQLERKAPVYGNMKLSLEKIPDTVIIEEPFHIICKIMNCSGRKMKLVLKTYDTDSIRWCGNSGRYLGQLPPGSSLCFTLTLLSLKLGLQVISSIKITDKVLKKTYVCDDLAKVCVIPSMVKMKN
;
A
#
# COMPACT_ATOMS: atom_id res chain seq x y z
N MET A 1 39.95 -18.29 -45.99
CA MET A 1 41.24 -18.88 -45.55
C MET A 1 41.86 -17.92 -44.55
N ALA A 2 41.64 -18.17 -43.26
CA ALA A 2 42.34 -17.50 -42.17
C ALA A 2 42.48 -18.54 -41.06
N THR A 3 43.71 -18.70 -40.61
CA THR A 3 44.29 -19.85 -39.92
C THR A 3 43.85 -19.91 -38.47
N ILE A 4 43.38 -21.07 -38.04
CA ILE A 4 43.24 -21.43 -36.62
C ILE A 4 44.66 -21.78 -36.15
N THR A 5 45.21 -21.00 -35.23
CA THR A 5 46.40 -21.38 -34.46
C THR A 5 45.96 -21.63 -33.02
N GLU A 6 45.85 -22.92 -32.67
CA GLU A 6 45.92 -23.37 -31.28
C GLU A 6 47.31 -23.03 -30.72
N HIS A 7 47.34 -22.41 -29.55
CA HIS A 7 48.51 -22.46 -28.68
C HIS A 7 48.09 -23.09 -27.36
N THR A 8 48.63 -24.28 -27.10
CA THR A 8 48.51 -25.05 -25.87
C THR A 8 49.42 -24.53 -24.77
N SER A 9 48.86 -24.59 -23.56
CA SER A 9 49.48 -24.85 -22.25
C SER A 9 50.40 -23.82 -21.58
N ASN A 10 50.05 -23.61 -20.31
CA ASN A 10 50.87 -23.15 -19.18
C ASN A 10 51.19 -21.65 -19.07
N CYS A 11 50.17 -20.88 -18.67
CA CYS A 11 50.40 -19.73 -17.78
C CYS A 11 49.22 -19.67 -16.79
N CYS A 12 49.50 -19.85 -15.50
CA CYS A 12 48.56 -19.51 -14.43
C CYS A 12 48.29 -18.00 -14.53
N ILE A 13 47.08 -17.62 -14.93
CA ILE A 13 46.66 -16.22 -14.87
C ILE A 13 46.04 -16.02 -13.48
N ASP A 14 46.89 -15.83 -12.48
CA ASP A 14 46.50 -15.25 -11.19
C ASP A 14 46.36 -13.72 -11.36
N ASP A 15 45.45 -13.28 -12.23
CA ASP A 15 45.10 -11.87 -12.32
C ASP A 15 43.95 -11.58 -11.37
N VAL A 16 44.29 -10.97 -10.24
CA VAL A 16 43.34 -10.40 -9.29
C VAL A 16 42.55 -9.30 -9.99
N ILE A 17 41.28 -9.59 -10.26
CA ILE A 17 40.33 -8.64 -10.85
C ILE A 17 40.01 -7.57 -9.80
N HIS A 18 40.55 -6.37 -9.99
CA HIS A 18 40.12 -5.20 -9.23
C HIS A 18 38.81 -4.69 -9.82
N ASP A 19 37.70 -5.18 -9.30
CA ASP A 19 36.37 -4.80 -9.73
C ASP A 19 35.98 -3.41 -9.19
N LYS A 20 35.45 -2.56 -10.07
CA LYS A 20 34.82 -1.30 -9.67
C LYS A 20 33.50 -1.18 -10.42
N VAL A 21 32.51 -1.91 -9.93
CA VAL A 21 31.12 -1.80 -10.37
C VAL A 21 30.63 -0.38 -10.08
N LYS A 22 30.29 0.35 -11.13
CA LYS A 22 29.51 1.59 -11.04
C LYS A 22 28.19 1.35 -11.76
N THR A 23 27.11 1.32 -11.00
CA THR A 23 25.76 1.24 -11.54
C THR A 23 25.42 2.57 -12.21
N LEU A 24 25.03 2.54 -13.49
CA LEU A 24 24.64 3.71 -14.25
C LEU A 24 23.30 3.39 -14.91
N GLU A 25 22.25 4.02 -14.40
CA GLU A 25 20.84 3.87 -14.77
C GLU A 25 20.26 2.44 -14.65
N GLU A 26 18.97 2.35 -14.35
CA GLU A 26 18.28 1.23 -13.67
C GLU A 26 18.21 -0.11 -14.43
N SER A 27 18.99 -0.33 -15.49
CA SER A 27 18.86 -1.53 -16.34
C SER A 27 20.14 -2.13 -16.88
N TYR A 28 21.32 -1.53 -16.67
CA TYR A 28 22.57 -2.06 -17.24
C TYR A 28 23.73 -2.09 -16.23
N LEU A 29 24.40 -3.25 -16.14
CA LEU A 29 25.71 -3.37 -15.48
C LEU A 29 26.81 -3.06 -16.50
N GLN A 30 27.68 -2.10 -16.16
CA GLN A 30 28.89 -1.80 -16.93
C GLN A 30 30.09 -2.51 -16.31
N VAL A 31 30.71 -3.42 -17.07
CA VAL A 31 31.96 -4.07 -16.68
C VAL A 31 33.07 -3.66 -17.66
N GLN A 32 34.17 -3.13 -17.14
CA GLN A 32 35.34 -2.76 -17.92
C GLN A 32 36.52 -3.66 -17.54
N PHE A 33 37.02 -4.43 -18.49
CA PHE A 33 38.18 -5.31 -18.29
C PHE A 33 39.47 -4.56 -18.63
N LEU A 34 40.52 -4.76 -17.83
CA LEU A 34 41.86 -4.25 -18.11
C LEU A 34 42.84 -5.42 -18.08
N CYS A 35 43.39 -5.80 -19.24
CA CYS A 35 44.40 -6.85 -19.33
C CYS A 35 45.79 -6.21 -19.51
N LYS A 36 46.78 -6.64 -18.72
CA LYS A 36 48.18 -6.19 -18.85
C LYS A 36 49.05 -7.39 -19.21
N THR A 37 49.54 -7.43 -20.44
CA THR A 37 50.55 -8.42 -20.87
C THR A 37 51.97 -7.81 -20.84
N CYS A 38 52.97 -8.62 -20.49
CA CYS A 38 54.36 -8.22 -20.23
C CYS A 38 55.17 -7.62 -21.40
N ARG A 39 54.59 -7.40 -22.60
CA ARG A 39 55.32 -6.92 -23.80
C ARG A 39 54.64 -5.78 -24.56
N GLY A 40 53.99 -4.86 -23.86
CA GLY A 40 53.45 -3.63 -24.45
C GLY A 40 52.00 -3.38 -24.06
N LYS A 41 51.68 -2.11 -23.77
CA LYS A 41 50.34 -1.70 -23.34
C LYS A 41 49.37 -1.70 -24.53
N MET A 42 48.63 -2.78 -24.72
CA MET A 42 47.39 -2.74 -25.51
C MET A 42 46.22 -2.47 -24.56
N PHE A 43 45.53 -1.36 -24.77
CA PHE A 43 44.32 -1.02 -24.04
C PHE A 43 43.11 -1.52 -24.84
N PHE A 44 42.52 -2.64 -24.43
CA PHE A 44 41.27 -3.12 -25.00
C PHE A 44 40.15 -2.91 -23.98
N SER A 45 39.29 -1.92 -24.23
CA SER A 45 38.06 -1.72 -23.45
C SER A 45 36.88 -2.19 -24.28
N LYS A 46 36.32 -3.36 -23.93
CA LYS A 46 35.05 -3.81 -24.47
C LYS A 46 33.95 -3.50 -23.47
N LEU A 47 32.96 -2.74 -23.93
CA LEU A 47 31.82 -2.33 -23.11
C LEU A 47 30.76 -3.43 -23.22
N CYS A 48 30.58 -4.20 -22.14
CA CYS A 48 29.52 -5.21 -22.05
C CYS A 48 28.37 -4.62 -21.23
N LEU A 49 27.20 -4.52 -21.84
CA LEU A 49 25.96 -4.12 -21.19
C LEU A 49 25.15 -5.39 -20.89
N PHE A 50 24.95 -5.69 -19.61
CA PHE A 50 24.09 -6.79 -19.19
C PHE A 50 22.74 -6.24 -18.73
N PRO A 51 21.61 -6.67 -19.34
CA PRO A 51 20.30 -6.28 -18.84
C PRO A 51 20.12 -6.89 -17.45
N PHE A 52 20.06 -6.05 -16.42
CA PHE A 52 19.72 -6.48 -15.08
C PHE A 52 18.20 -6.47 -14.93
N LEU A 53 17.58 -7.65 -15.03
CA LEU A 53 16.18 -7.82 -14.67
C LEU A 53 16.12 -8.36 -13.24
N PRO A 54 15.61 -7.57 -12.26
CA PRO A 54 15.41 -8.08 -10.91
C PRO A 54 14.43 -9.28 -10.98
N PRO A 55 14.70 -10.39 -10.28
CA PRO A 55 13.86 -11.58 -10.39
C PRO A 55 12.52 -11.43 -9.66
N LEU A 56 12.37 -10.38 -8.85
CA LEU A 56 11.17 -10.06 -8.09
C LEU A 56 10.54 -8.79 -8.65
N GLU A 57 9.30 -8.91 -9.08
CA GLU A 57 8.41 -7.78 -9.32
C GLU A 57 7.70 -7.43 -8.01
N VAL A 58 7.69 -6.14 -7.65
CA VAL A 58 7.05 -5.68 -6.42
C VAL A 58 6.04 -4.59 -6.71
N LYS A 59 4.80 -4.81 -6.27
CA LYS A 59 3.68 -3.87 -6.41
C LYS A 59 3.25 -3.41 -5.02
N THR A 60 3.07 -2.11 -4.84
CA THR A 60 2.68 -1.52 -3.55
C THR A 60 1.38 -0.75 -3.66
N LYS A 61 0.52 -0.86 -2.65
CA LYS A 61 -0.74 -0.12 -2.56
C LYS A 61 -0.93 0.45 -1.16
N PHE A 62 -1.25 1.74 -1.11
CA PHE A 62 -1.53 2.44 0.14
C PHE A 62 -3.03 2.63 0.32
N TYR A 63 -3.54 2.24 1.49
CA TYR A 63 -4.91 2.47 1.92
C TYR A 63 -4.93 3.48 3.06
N ASN A 64 -5.82 4.45 2.96
CA ASN A 64 -5.98 5.45 4.00
C ASN A 64 -6.98 4.99 5.04
N SER A 65 -6.57 5.03 6.31
CA SER A 65 -7.50 4.95 7.42
C SER A 65 -8.03 6.33 7.78
N GLU A 66 -9.19 6.36 8.41
CA GLU A 66 -9.87 7.58 8.84
C GLU A 66 -9.09 8.33 9.94
N LYS A 67 -8.38 7.57 10.77
CA LYS A 67 -7.55 8.07 11.88
C LYS A 67 -6.21 8.69 11.46
N SER A 68 -5.97 8.86 10.15
CA SER A 68 -4.67 9.28 9.59
C SER A 68 -3.59 8.20 9.55
N ASP A 69 -3.91 7.01 10.03
CA ASP A 69 -3.10 5.80 9.88
C ASP A 69 -3.19 5.27 8.45
N LEU A 70 -2.23 4.46 8.03
CA LEU A 70 -2.13 3.92 6.68
C LEU A 70 -1.94 2.42 6.73
N PHE A 71 -2.51 1.71 5.76
CA PHE A 71 -2.14 0.33 5.47
C PHE A 71 -1.35 0.28 4.18
N LEU A 72 -0.27 -0.47 4.18
CA LEU A 72 0.56 -0.72 3.02
C LEU A 72 0.46 -2.20 2.68
N GLU A 73 -0.09 -2.50 1.50
CA GLU A 73 -0.05 -3.82 0.89
C GLU A 73 1.15 -3.88 -0.05
N VAL A 74 1.99 -4.90 0.13
CA VAL A 74 3.15 -5.19 -0.71
C VAL A 74 2.97 -6.57 -1.33
N GLN A 75 2.85 -6.61 -2.65
CA GLN A 75 2.78 -7.83 -3.42
C GLN A 75 4.16 -8.10 -4.04
N ILE A 76 4.77 -9.23 -3.69
CA ILE A 76 6.06 -9.67 -4.23
C ILE A 76 5.81 -10.88 -5.12
N GLN A 77 6.09 -10.76 -6.41
CA GLN A 77 5.93 -11.82 -7.40
C GLN A 77 7.29 -12.26 -7.95
N ASN A 78 7.51 -13.56 -8.01
CA ASN A 78 8.69 -14.11 -8.68
C ASN A 78 8.43 -14.19 -10.19
N ILE A 79 9.07 -13.30 -10.96
CA ILE A 79 8.98 -13.28 -12.43
C ILE A 79 10.10 -14.09 -13.11
N SER A 80 11.01 -14.67 -12.33
CA SER A 80 12.06 -15.53 -12.86
C SER A 80 11.55 -16.96 -13.11
N SER A 81 12.25 -17.70 -13.96
CA SER A 81 11.97 -19.12 -14.23
C SER A 81 12.42 -20.06 -13.12
N SER A 82 13.21 -19.56 -12.16
CA SER A 82 13.77 -20.33 -11.04
C SER A 82 13.08 -19.99 -9.72
N THR A 83 13.16 -20.88 -8.74
CA THR A 83 12.73 -20.59 -7.36
C THR A 83 13.61 -19.51 -6.73
N VAL A 84 12.99 -18.61 -5.96
CA VAL A 84 13.67 -17.57 -5.19
C VAL A 84 13.33 -17.74 -3.71
N PHE A 85 14.32 -17.64 -2.84
CA PHE A 85 14.16 -17.70 -1.39
C PHE A 85 14.11 -16.29 -0.82
N ILE A 86 13.01 -15.94 -0.15
CA ILE A 86 12.83 -14.68 0.59
C ILE A 86 13.30 -14.92 2.02
N GLN A 87 14.39 -14.27 2.40
CA GLN A 87 14.98 -14.38 3.73
C GLN A 87 14.34 -13.38 4.70
N LYS A 88 14.13 -12.14 4.25
CA LYS A 88 13.55 -11.08 5.07
C LYS A 88 12.90 -10.02 4.19
N VAL A 89 11.75 -9.52 4.64
CA VAL A 89 11.12 -8.32 4.10
C VAL A 89 10.95 -7.36 5.27
N SER A 90 11.58 -6.19 5.21
CA SER A 90 11.53 -5.20 6.29
C SER A 90 11.10 -3.85 5.79
N LEU A 91 10.14 -3.26 6.49
CA LEU A 91 9.66 -1.90 6.24
C LEU A 91 10.42 -0.90 7.10
N ASN A 92 10.98 0.12 6.47
CA ASN A 92 11.59 1.28 7.11
C ASN A 92 10.69 2.51 6.87
N PRO A 93 9.71 2.78 7.75
CA PRO A 93 8.79 3.90 7.59
C PRO A 93 9.48 5.25 7.91
N PRO A 94 8.90 6.38 7.50
CA PRO A 94 9.37 7.71 7.89
C PRO A 94 9.23 7.91 9.41
N GLU A 95 10.01 8.83 9.98
CA GLU A 95 10.08 9.09 11.43
C GLU A 95 8.72 9.34 12.08
N MET A 96 7.80 9.97 11.36
CA MET A 96 6.45 10.28 11.83
C MET A 96 5.53 9.06 12.01
N TYR A 97 5.88 7.92 11.42
CA TYR A 97 5.10 6.69 11.46
C TYR A 97 5.82 5.59 12.24
N THR A 98 5.05 4.75 12.91
CA THR A 98 5.50 3.46 13.44
C THR A 98 4.94 2.37 12.55
N GLY A 99 5.80 1.52 12.01
CA GLY A 99 5.40 0.39 11.16
C GLY A 99 5.21 -0.87 12.00
N GLU A 100 4.06 -1.51 11.84
CA GLU A 100 3.71 -2.80 12.43
C GLU A 100 3.45 -3.81 11.31
N GLU A 101 4.04 -4.99 11.40
CA GLU A 101 3.86 -6.05 10.41
C GLU A 101 2.64 -6.89 10.77
N LEU A 102 1.67 -6.99 9.86
CA LEU A 102 0.42 -7.75 10.08
C LEU A 102 0.48 -9.14 9.44
N ASN A 103 1.67 -9.74 9.41
CA ASN A 103 1.95 -11.01 8.72
C ASN A 103 2.08 -12.20 9.68
N THR A 104 1.71 -12.04 10.94
CA THR A 104 1.69 -13.10 11.97
C THR A 104 0.27 -13.32 12.50
N ILE A 105 -0.07 -14.57 12.78
CA ILE A 105 -1.34 -14.97 13.39
C ILE A 105 -1.01 -15.55 14.77
N ASN A 106 -1.62 -14.98 15.80
CA ASN A 106 -1.57 -15.54 17.14
C ASN A 106 -2.57 -16.69 17.25
N GLN A 107 -2.11 -17.94 17.11
CA GLN A 107 -2.91 -19.12 17.42
C GLN A 107 -2.39 -19.72 18.73
N ALA A 108 -3.25 -19.75 19.76
CA ALA A 108 -2.96 -20.42 21.03
C ALA A 108 -1.68 -19.98 21.79
N GLY A 109 -1.19 -18.76 21.57
CA GLY A 109 -0.02 -18.19 22.27
C GLY A 109 1.32 -18.37 21.55
N GLU A 110 1.32 -18.96 20.35
CA GLU A 110 2.48 -18.98 19.44
C GLU A 110 2.21 -18.06 18.25
N ASP A 111 3.18 -17.18 17.95
CA ASP A 111 3.16 -16.31 16.78
C ASP A 111 3.59 -17.12 15.55
N GLU A 112 2.63 -17.60 14.76
CA GLU A 112 2.93 -18.25 13.48
C GLU A 112 2.88 -17.23 12.32
N CYS A 113 3.86 -17.30 11.42
CA CYS A 113 3.83 -16.52 10.20
C CYS A 113 2.68 -16.98 9.29
N THR A 114 1.95 -16.03 8.70
CA THR A 114 0.87 -16.28 7.72
C THR A 114 1.29 -17.15 6.53
N PHE A 115 2.59 -17.20 6.21
CA PHE A 115 3.15 -18.02 5.13
C PHE A 115 3.65 -19.40 5.60
N GLY A 116 3.46 -19.74 6.87
CA GLY A 116 3.99 -20.95 7.49
C GLY A 116 5.52 -21.01 7.42
N THR A 117 6.07 -22.20 7.16
CA THR A 117 7.51 -22.44 7.01
C THR A 117 8.05 -22.11 5.61
N ARG A 118 7.21 -21.61 4.70
CA ARG A 118 7.60 -21.38 3.29
C ARG A 118 8.42 -20.09 3.15
N THR A 119 9.72 -20.25 3.02
CA THR A 119 10.65 -19.14 2.76
C THR A 119 10.95 -18.93 1.28
N PHE A 120 10.26 -19.62 0.36
CA PHE A 120 10.51 -19.53 -1.08
C PHE A 120 9.27 -19.16 -1.91
N LEU A 121 9.53 -18.69 -3.13
CA LEU A 121 8.58 -18.38 -4.18
C LEU A 121 9.00 -19.14 -5.45
N GLN A 122 8.14 -20.01 -5.96
CA GLN A 122 8.33 -20.64 -7.28
C GLN A 122 8.08 -19.62 -8.40
N SER A 123 8.39 -20.02 -9.63
CA SER A 123 8.14 -19.17 -10.80
C SER A 123 6.65 -18.78 -10.86
N MET A 124 6.38 -17.50 -11.09
CA MET A 124 5.05 -16.88 -11.14
C MET A 124 4.26 -16.85 -9.82
N GLU A 125 4.79 -17.39 -8.73
CA GLU A 125 4.15 -17.28 -7.41
C GLU A 125 4.21 -15.85 -6.88
N GLU A 126 3.14 -15.44 -6.21
CA GLU A 126 2.99 -14.16 -5.54
C GLU A 126 2.81 -14.36 -4.04
N ARG A 127 3.37 -13.43 -3.26
CA ARG A 127 3.15 -13.32 -1.82
C ARG A 127 2.79 -11.90 -1.44
N GLN A 128 1.78 -11.77 -0.58
CA GLN A 128 1.22 -10.49 -0.17
C GLN A 128 1.54 -10.23 1.30
N TYR A 129 2.19 -9.11 1.56
CA TYR A 129 2.52 -8.64 2.90
C TYR A 129 1.65 -7.43 3.23
N LEU A 130 1.16 -7.37 4.47
CA LEU A 130 0.40 -6.25 4.97
C LEU A 130 1.15 -5.57 6.12
N TYR A 131 1.26 -4.25 6.03
CA TYR A 131 1.87 -3.42 7.06
C TYR A 131 0.88 -2.35 7.52
N TYR A 132 0.86 -2.09 8.81
CA TYR A 132 0.10 -1.01 9.42
C TYR A 132 1.04 0.11 9.86
N LEU A 133 0.87 1.30 9.30
CA LEU A 133 1.64 2.48 9.63
C LEU A 133 0.79 3.39 10.51
N LYS A 134 1.12 3.40 11.80
CA LYS A 134 0.44 4.22 12.80
C LYS A 134 1.13 5.58 12.93
N LEU A 135 0.36 6.67 12.86
CA LEU A 135 0.93 8.00 13.07
C LEU A 135 1.33 8.17 14.54
N LYS A 136 2.57 8.60 14.79
CA LYS A 136 3.03 8.88 16.16
C LYS A 136 2.28 10.08 16.74
N GLN A 137 1.95 10.01 18.03
CA GLN A 137 1.10 11.00 18.70
C GLN A 137 1.69 12.42 18.68
N GLU A 138 3.02 12.53 18.73
CA GLU A 138 3.80 13.76 18.60
C GLU A 138 3.52 14.53 17.30
N PHE A 139 3.12 13.80 16.25
CA PHE A 139 2.87 14.34 14.93
C PHE A 139 1.37 14.47 14.62
N SER A 140 0.50 14.15 15.59
CA SER A 140 -0.97 14.20 15.42
C SER A 140 -1.48 15.60 15.09
N GLU A 141 -0.87 16.65 15.63
CA GLU A 141 -1.25 18.05 15.37
C GLU A 141 -0.92 18.48 13.92
N LYS A 142 0.13 17.88 13.33
CA LYS A 142 0.57 18.11 11.95
C LYS A 142 -0.04 17.12 10.96
N ALA A 143 -0.98 16.27 11.38
CA ALA A 143 -1.58 15.23 10.56
C ALA A 143 -2.13 15.73 9.22
N GLY A 144 -2.60 16.97 9.15
CA GLY A 144 -3.06 17.60 7.91
C GLY A 144 -1.95 17.78 6.86
N ILE A 145 -0.76 18.20 7.28
CA ILE A 145 0.42 18.37 6.41
C ILE A 145 0.99 17.00 6.03
N ILE A 146 1.04 16.09 7.00
CA ILE A 146 1.60 14.75 6.84
C ILE A 146 0.81 13.90 5.84
N LYS A 147 -0.51 14.08 5.77
CA LYS A 147 -1.35 13.45 4.75
C LYS A 147 -0.97 13.84 3.31
N GLY A 148 -0.33 14.99 3.13
CA GLY A 148 0.16 15.47 1.84
C GLY A 148 1.54 14.95 1.46
N LEU A 149 2.22 14.23 2.36
CA LEU A 149 3.56 13.70 2.09
C LEU A 149 3.48 12.58 1.05
N THR A 150 4.39 12.62 0.08
CA THR A 150 4.51 11.62 -0.99
C THR A 150 5.50 10.52 -0.64
N GLU A 151 6.58 10.85 0.07
CA GLU A 151 7.61 9.89 0.47
C GLU A 151 7.17 9.11 1.73
N MET A 152 7.08 7.79 1.61
CA MET A 152 6.57 6.87 2.64
C MET A 152 7.63 5.87 3.12
N GLY A 153 8.91 6.20 2.94
CA GLY A 153 10.04 5.41 3.45
C GLY A 153 10.57 4.39 2.44
N LYS A 154 11.10 3.28 2.95
CA LYS A 154 11.78 2.26 2.14
C LYS A 154 11.34 0.85 2.52
N LEU A 155 11.28 -0.03 1.54
CA LEU A 155 11.05 -1.46 1.73
C LEU A 155 12.31 -2.21 1.31
N ASP A 156 12.89 -2.98 2.22
CA ASP A 156 14.08 -3.78 1.99
C ASP A 156 13.72 -5.27 1.91
N ILE A 157 14.11 -5.92 0.81
CA ILE A 157 13.86 -7.32 0.53
C ILE A 157 15.21 -8.03 0.39
N ILE A 158 15.47 -8.99 1.27
CA ILE A 158 16.65 -9.84 1.24
C ILE A 158 16.25 -11.19 0.64
N TRP A 159 16.86 -11.56 -0.49
CA TRP A 159 16.52 -12.77 -1.23
C TRP A 159 17.74 -13.52 -1.79
N LYS A 160 17.56 -14.78 -2.16
CA LYS A 160 18.58 -15.67 -2.76
C LYS A 160 17.98 -16.49 -3.89
N ARG A 161 18.74 -16.83 -4.94
CA ARG A 161 18.26 -17.77 -5.98
C ARG A 161 18.55 -19.20 -5.56
N ASN A 162 19.82 -19.51 -5.32
CA ASN A 162 20.25 -20.86 -4.97
C ASN A 162 20.79 -20.96 -3.54
N LEU A 163 20.79 -22.18 -2.99
CA LEU A 163 21.50 -22.47 -1.75
C LEU A 163 23.00 -22.22 -1.93
N GLY A 164 23.59 -21.43 -1.03
CA GLY A 164 25.02 -21.10 -1.03
C GLY A 164 25.38 -19.79 -1.74
N GLU A 165 24.46 -19.19 -2.50
CA GLU A 165 24.66 -17.84 -3.04
C GLU A 165 24.55 -16.78 -1.95
N MET A 166 25.31 -15.69 -2.11
CA MET A 166 25.19 -14.51 -1.26
C MET A 166 23.80 -13.90 -1.40
N ALA A 167 23.23 -13.46 -0.27
CA ALA A 167 21.94 -12.79 -0.28
C ALA A 167 22.04 -11.47 -1.06
N MET A 168 21.05 -11.23 -1.92
CA MET A 168 20.89 -9.97 -2.61
C MET A 168 19.88 -9.10 -1.85
N LEU A 169 20.18 -7.81 -1.76
CA LEU A 169 19.29 -6.80 -1.17
C LEU A 169 18.64 -6.00 -2.29
N GLN A 170 17.31 -5.92 -2.27
CA GLN A 170 16.53 -5.03 -3.13
C GLN A 170 15.80 -4.02 -2.26
N THR A 171 16.11 -2.74 -2.45
CA THR A 171 15.48 -1.63 -1.74
C THR A 171 14.52 -0.91 -2.68
N ILE A 172 13.27 -0.77 -2.24
CA ILE A 172 12.21 -0.06 -2.98
C ILE A 172 11.89 1.22 -2.24
N GLN A 173 11.96 2.35 -2.92
CA GLN A 173 11.45 3.62 -2.40
C GLN A 173 9.93 3.56 -2.41
N LEU A 174 9.32 3.82 -1.26
CA LEU A 174 7.88 3.82 -1.12
C LEU A 174 7.39 5.24 -1.33
N GLU A 175 6.66 5.43 -2.43
CA GLU A 175 5.99 6.68 -2.71
C GLU A 175 4.49 6.48 -2.79
N ARG A 176 3.78 7.51 -2.38
CA ARG A 176 2.34 7.53 -2.33
C ARG A 176 1.83 8.80 -2.98
N LYS A 177 0.75 8.66 -3.75
CA LYS A 177 -0.02 9.82 -4.21
C LYS A 177 -0.76 10.44 -3.02
N ALA A 178 -0.46 11.71 -2.74
CA ALA A 178 -1.20 12.49 -1.77
C ALA A 178 -2.70 12.47 -2.15
N PRO A 179 -3.61 12.24 -1.18
CA PRO A 179 -5.03 12.26 -1.44
C PRO A 179 -5.45 13.70 -1.77
N VAL A 180 -5.95 13.93 -2.98
CA VAL A 180 -6.48 15.24 -3.37
C VAL A 180 -7.83 15.42 -2.68
N TYR A 181 -7.81 16.04 -1.50
CA TYR A 181 -9.05 16.44 -0.85
C TYR A 181 -9.66 17.60 -1.63
N GLY A 182 -10.92 17.45 -2.04
CA GLY A 182 -11.69 18.58 -2.54
C GLY A 182 -11.94 19.62 -1.44
N ASN A 183 -12.77 20.62 -1.75
CA ASN A 183 -13.14 21.67 -0.79
C ASN A 183 -13.82 21.15 0.49
N MET A 184 -14.32 19.91 0.50
CA MET A 184 -15.01 19.28 1.61
C MET A 184 -14.53 17.84 1.75
N LYS A 185 -14.27 17.40 2.98
CA LYS A 185 -13.93 16.01 3.31
C LYS A 185 -15.04 15.42 4.19
N LEU A 186 -15.53 14.24 3.81
CA LEU A 186 -16.40 13.41 4.63
C LEU A 186 -15.59 12.23 5.16
N SER A 187 -15.70 11.94 6.45
CA SER A 187 -15.13 10.76 7.10
C SER A 187 -16.15 10.15 8.05
N LEU A 188 -16.03 8.86 8.34
CA LEU A 188 -16.78 8.19 9.38
C LEU A 188 -16.04 8.35 10.71
N GLU A 189 -16.78 8.39 11.82
CA GLU A 189 -16.21 8.35 13.17
C GLU A 189 -16.64 7.08 13.90
N LYS A 190 -17.87 6.61 13.67
CA LYS A 190 -18.39 5.40 14.28
C LYS A 190 -19.29 4.65 13.30
N ILE A 191 -19.02 3.35 13.18
CA ILE A 191 -19.78 2.39 12.40
C ILE A 191 -19.82 1.06 13.17
N PRO A 192 -20.97 0.36 13.19
CA PRO A 192 -21.00 -1.02 13.66
C PRO A 192 -20.36 -1.96 12.63
N ASP A 193 -19.49 -2.86 13.09
CA ASP A 193 -18.85 -3.86 12.22
C ASP A 193 -19.86 -4.88 11.67
N THR A 194 -20.85 -5.22 12.48
CA THR A 194 -21.92 -6.18 12.17
C THR A 194 -23.27 -5.61 12.58
N VAL A 195 -24.28 -5.77 11.72
CA VAL A 195 -25.66 -5.31 11.99
C VAL A 195 -26.65 -6.41 11.65
N ILE A 196 -27.81 -6.37 12.29
CA ILE A 196 -28.90 -7.31 12.05
C ILE A 196 -29.75 -6.77 10.89
N ILE A 197 -30.18 -7.67 10.01
CA ILE A 197 -31.11 -7.34 8.91
C ILE A 197 -32.39 -6.72 9.45
N GLU A 198 -32.91 -5.71 8.74
CA GLU A 198 -34.14 -4.97 9.08
C GLU A 198 -34.13 -4.24 10.43
N GLU A 199 -33.03 -4.28 11.18
CA GLU A 199 -32.86 -3.50 12.41
C GLU A 199 -32.16 -2.17 12.14
N PRO A 200 -32.71 -1.03 12.63
CA PRO A 200 -32.05 0.26 12.52
C PRO A 200 -30.74 0.32 13.30
N PHE A 201 -29.70 0.84 12.65
CA PHE A 201 -28.42 1.14 13.26
C PHE A 201 -27.97 2.57 12.95
N HIS A 202 -27.02 3.07 13.73
CA HIS A 202 -26.52 4.43 13.61
C HIS A 202 -25.08 4.47 13.12
N ILE A 203 -24.78 5.45 12.26
CA ILE A 203 -23.42 5.81 11.89
C ILE A 203 -23.17 7.28 12.26
N ILE A 204 -21.96 7.57 12.71
CA ILE A 204 -21.52 8.94 13.01
C ILE A 204 -20.57 9.37 11.91
N CYS A 205 -20.94 10.43 11.21
CA CYS A 205 -20.16 11.01 10.13
C CYS A 205 -19.58 12.36 10.57
N LYS A 206 -18.37 12.66 10.13
CA LYS A 206 -17.69 13.95 10.31
C LYS A 206 -17.46 14.60 8.95
N ILE A 207 -17.95 15.82 8.79
CA ILE A 207 -17.60 16.68 7.65
C ILE A 207 -16.57 17.70 8.10
N MET A 208 -15.56 17.91 7.28
CA MET A 208 -14.55 18.95 7.44
C MET A 208 -14.58 19.90 6.25
N ASN A 209 -14.60 21.20 6.53
CA ASN A 209 -14.46 22.23 5.50
C ASN A 209 -12.98 22.47 5.21
N CYS A 210 -12.52 22.03 4.04
CA CYS A 210 -11.15 22.22 3.59
C CYS A 210 -10.99 23.45 2.68
N SER A 211 -12.05 24.25 2.52
CA SER A 211 -12.00 25.48 1.71
C SER A 211 -11.70 26.72 2.55
N GLY A 212 -11.21 27.77 1.89
CA GLY A 212 -11.00 29.09 2.52
C GLY A 212 -12.28 29.89 2.77
N ARG A 213 -13.48 29.31 2.60
CA ARG A 213 -14.76 30.02 2.73
C ARG A 213 -15.75 29.28 3.62
N LYS A 214 -16.75 30.00 4.10
CA LYS A 214 -17.87 29.42 4.86
C LYS A 214 -18.77 28.61 3.90
N MET A 215 -19.16 27.40 4.32
CA MET A 215 -20.10 26.55 3.58
C MET A 215 -21.46 26.49 4.27
N LYS A 216 -22.55 26.38 3.50
CA LYS A 216 -23.90 26.13 4.04
C LYS A 216 -24.39 24.79 3.54
N LEU A 217 -24.31 23.76 4.40
CA LEU A 217 -24.46 22.38 3.97
C LEU A 217 -25.88 21.86 4.17
N VAL A 218 -26.41 21.19 3.12
CA VAL A 218 -27.66 20.44 3.16
C VAL A 218 -27.39 19.00 2.79
N LEU A 219 -27.79 18.09 3.66
CA LEU A 219 -27.71 16.65 3.47
C LEU A 219 -28.95 16.14 2.74
N LYS A 220 -28.76 15.37 1.68
CA LYS A 220 -29.79 14.58 1.02
C LYS A 220 -29.32 13.13 0.96
N THR A 221 -30.11 12.24 1.52
CA THR A 221 -29.93 10.80 1.42
C THR A 221 -30.92 10.24 0.41
N TYR A 222 -30.50 9.19 -0.29
CA TYR A 222 -31.34 8.43 -1.21
C TYR A 222 -31.23 6.96 -0.87
N ASP A 223 -32.39 6.29 -0.84
CA ASP A 223 -32.45 4.85 -0.59
C ASP A 223 -31.84 4.07 -1.75
N THR A 224 -31.27 2.92 -1.40
CA THR A 224 -30.80 1.91 -2.35
C THR A 224 -31.58 0.62 -2.15
N ASP A 225 -31.32 -0.37 -3.01
CA ASP A 225 -31.94 -1.69 -2.88
C ASP A 225 -31.53 -2.43 -1.60
N SER A 226 -30.40 -2.07 -1.00
CA SER A 226 -29.86 -2.73 0.21
C SER A 226 -29.96 -1.90 1.47
N ILE A 227 -30.09 -0.57 1.36
CA ILE A 227 -30.07 0.35 2.50
C ILE A 227 -31.24 1.31 2.40
N ARG A 228 -31.95 1.45 3.53
CA ARG A 228 -32.99 2.47 3.72
C ARG A 228 -32.56 3.45 4.78
N TRP A 229 -32.72 4.74 4.48
CA TRP A 229 -32.40 5.81 5.42
C TRP A 229 -33.60 6.09 6.34
N CYS A 230 -33.34 6.07 7.63
CA CYS A 230 -34.34 6.42 8.63
C CYS A 230 -34.23 7.92 8.94
N GLY A 231 -35.23 8.70 8.51
CA GLY A 231 -35.36 10.12 8.84
C GLY A 231 -35.51 11.03 7.63
N ASN A 232 -35.47 12.34 7.88
CA ASN A 232 -35.75 13.35 6.87
C ASN A 232 -34.53 13.62 5.98
N SER A 233 -34.65 13.30 4.69
CA SER A 233 -33.73 13.79 3.65
C SER A 233 -33.92 15.30 3.44
N GLY A 234 -32.86 16.01 3.04
CA GLY A 234 -32.88 17.47 2.92
C GLY A 234 -32.56 18.23 4.21
N ARG A 235 -32.05 17.55 5.23
CA ARG A 235 -31.67 18.14 6.52
C ARG A 235 -30.59 19.20 6.35
N TYR A 236 -30.81 20.38 6.92
CA TYR A 236 -29.79 21.40 7.02
C TYR A 236 -28.79 21.02 8.12
N LEU A 237 -27.52 20.88 7.75
CA LEU A 237 -26.45 20.50 8.69
C LEU A 237 -25.86 21.71 9.41
N GLY A 238 -26.04 22.92 8.89
CA GLY A 238 -25.53 24.15 9.50
C GLY A 238 -24.57 24.92 8.60
N GLN A 239 -24.00 25.98 9.17
CA GLN A 239 -22.91 26.74 8.55
C GLN A 239 -21.58 26.21 9.07
N LEU A 240 -20.65 25.92 8.16
CA LEU A 240 -19.34 25.40 8.49
C LEU A 240 -18.26 26.43 8.10
N PRO A 241 -17.61 27.11 9.07
CA PRO A 241 -16.47 27.97 8.81
C PRO A 241 -15.29 27.29 8.10
N PRO A 242 -14.36 28.05 7.49
CA PRO A 242 -13.11 27.50 6.94
C PRO A 242 -12.33 26.71 8.00
N GLY A 243 -11.86 25.50 7.66
CA GLY A 243 -11.05 24.67 8.54
C GLY A 243 -11.79 24.00 9.70
N SER A 244 -13.08 24.26 9.89
CA SER A 244 -13.86 23.64 10.98
C SER A 244 -14.45 22.29 10.57
N SER A 245 -14.84 21.48 11.57
CA SER A 245 -15.51 20.20 11.37
C SER A 245 -16.84 20.11 12.11
N LEU A 246 -17.74 19.27 11.62
CA LEU A 246 -19.07 19.01 12.17
C LEU A 246 -19.35 17.51 12.13
N CYS A 247 -19.76 16.95 13.26
CA CYS A 247 -20.23 15.58 13.37
C CYS A 247 -21.76 15.52 13.35
N PHE A 248 -22.32 14.52 12.67
CA PHE A 248 -23.76 14.28 12.61
C PHE A 248 -24.02 12.79 12.52
N THR A 249 -25.14 12.37 13.12
CA THR A 249 -25.57 10.98 13.15
C THR A 249 -26.59 10.72 12.06
N LEU A 250 -26.43 9.61 11.36
CA LEU A 250 -27.41 9.06 10.42
C LEU A 250 -27.92 7.72 10.93
N THR A 251 -29.21 7.49 10.76
CA THR A 251 -29.86 6.22 11.08
C THR A 251 -30.27 5.56 9.79
N LEU A 252 -30.01 4.27 9.66
CA LEU A 252 -30.31 3.47 8.48
C LEU A 252 -30.59 2.03 8.90
N LEU A 253 -31.24 1.27 8.02
CA LEU A 253 -31.43 -0.17 8.16
C LEU A 253 -31.05 -0.85 6.85
N SER A 254 -30.61 -2.11 6.95
CA SER A 254 -30.26 -2.90 5.77
C SER A 254 -31.33 -3.94 5.44
N LEU A 255 -31.61 -4.09 4.15
CA LEU A 255 -32.62 -5.00 3.59
C LEU A 255 -32.03 -6.27 2.97
N LYS A 256 -30.70 -6.38 2.89
CA LYS A 256 -30.01 -7.51 2.25
C LYS A 256 -28.89 -8.03 3.15
N LEU A 257 -28.79 -9.35 3.26
CA LEU A 257 -27.72 -10.03 4.00
C LEU A 257 -26.36 -9.88 3.31
N GLY A 258 -25.28 -10.14 4.06
CA GLY A 258 -23.91 -10.10 3.58
C GLY A 258 -23.25 -8.73 3.70
N LEU A 259 -22.14 -8.53 2.99
CA LEU A 259 -21.39 -7.27 3.04
C LEU A 259 -22.10 -6.19 2.23
N GLN A 260 -22.67 -5.20 2.91
CA GLN A 260 -23.44 -4.11 2.30
C GLN A 260 -22.68 -2.80 2.31
N VAL A 261 -22.75 -2.07 1.20
CA VAL A 261 -22.06 -0.78 0.99
C VAL A 261 -23.00 0.39 1.33
N ILE A 262 -22.60 1.21 2.30
CA ILE A 262 -23.25 2.48 2.64
C ILE A 262 -22.89 3.52 1.58
N SER A 263 -23.88 3.92 0.78
CA SER A 263 -23.72 4.83 -0.36
C SER A 263 -24.90 5.79 -0.47
N SER A 264 -24.93 6.61 -1.53
CA SER A 264 -26.08 7.48 -1.84
C SER A 264 -26.29 8.65 -0.87
N ILE A 265 -25.20 9.17 -0.31
CA ILE A 265 -25.20 10.39 0.49
C ILE A 265 -24.80 11.56 -0.42
N LYS A 266 -25.65 12.59 -0.52
CA LYS A 266 -25.35 13.82 -1.25
C LYS A 266 -25.35 15.01 -0.30
N ILE A 267 -24.26 15.76 -0.28
CA ILE A 267 -24.13 16.98 0.51
C ILE A 267 -24.05 18.15 -0.45
N THR A 268 -24.96 19.11 -0.34
CA THR A 268 -24.99 20.28 -1.21
C THR A 268 -24.59 21.53 -0.43
N ASP A 269 -23.58 22.23 -0.93
CA ASP A 269 -23.24 23.57 -0.46
C ASP A 269 -24.15 24.59 -1.17
N LYS A 270 -25.06 25.21 -0.40
CA LYS A 270 -25.99 26.23 -0.90
C LYS A 270 -25.29 27.50 -1.37
N VAL A 271 -24.08 27.81 -0.89
CA VAL A 271 -23.36 29.03 -1.28
C VAL A 271 -22.87 28.92 -2.73
N LEU A 272 -22.36 27.76 -3.10
CA LEU A 272 -21.80 27.49 -4.43
C LEU A 272 -22.77 26.75 -5.35
N LYS A 273 -23.87 26.26 -4.80
CA LYS A 273 -24.75 25.27 -5.44
C LYS A 273 -23.97 24.05 -5.92
N LYS A 274 -22.88 23.70 -5.23
CA LYS A 274 -22.05 22.54 -5.54
C LYS A 274 -22.54 21.34 -4.72
N THR A 275 -22.79 20.22 -5.38
CA THR A 275 -23.15 18.97 -4.74
C THR A 275 -21.96 18.04 -4.72
N TYR A 276 -21.65 17.52 -3.54
CA TYR A 276 -20.68 16.46 -3.29
C TYR A 276 -21.45 15.15 -3.16
N VAL A 277 -21.14 14.20 -4.03
CA VAL A 277 -21.70 12.85 -3.98
C VAL A 277 -20.70 11.97 -3.25
N CYS A 278 -21.17 11.29 -2.21
CA CYS A 278 -20.38 10.39 -1.39
C CYS A 278 -20.93 8.98 -1.58
N ASP A 279 -20.27 8.25 -2.48
CA ASP A 279 -20.52 6.83 -2.74
C ASP A 279 -19.42 5.99 -2.09
N ASP A 280 -19.75 4.75 -1.70
CA ASP A 280 -18.87 3.83 -0.97
C ASP A 280 -18.27 4.46 0.31
N LEU A 281 -19.12 5.04 1.16
CA LEU A 281 -18.68 5.65 2.42
C LEU A 281 -18.13 4.61 3.38
N ALA A 282 -18.78 3.44 3.46
CA ALA A 282 -18.38 2.37 4.36
C ALA A 282 -19.04 1.04 3.99
N LYS A 283 -18.58 -0.05 4.60
CA LYS A 283 -19.15 -1.40 4.43
C LYS A 283 -19.52 -1.98 5.78
N VAL A 284 -20.67 -2.65 5.85
CA VAL A 284 -21.17 -3.30 7.07
C VAL A 284 -21.54 -4.74 6.75
N CYS A 285 -21.18 -5.67 7.64
CA CYS A 285 -21.63 -7.05 7.53
C CYS A 285 -23.05 -7.21 8.09
N VAL A 286 -24.00 -7.60 7.25
CA VAL A 286 -25.40 -7.77 7.63
C VAL A 286 -25.69 -9.24 7.86
N ILE A 287 -26.09 -9.57 9.09
CA ILE A 287 -26.37 -10.93 9.54
C ILE A 287 -27.88 -11.14 9.74
N PRO A 288 -28.37 -12.38 9.60
CA PRO A 288 -29.77 -12.69 9.89
C PRO A 288 -30.07 -12.45 11.37
N SER A 289 -31.30 -12.01 11.66
CA SER A 289 -31.76 -11.93 13.04
C SER A 289 -31.81 -13.35 13.63
N MET A 290 -31.06 -13.58 14.71
CA MET A 290 -31.05 -14.83 15.46
C MET A 290 -32.33 -14.94 16.31
N VAL A 291 -33.51 -14.80 15.69
CA VAL A 291 -34.75 -15.19 16.34
C VAL A 291 -34.73 -16.71 16.38
N LYS A 292 -34.37 -17.25 17.55
CA LYS A 292 -34.58 -18.67 17.87
C LYS A 292 -35.99 -19.03 17.39
N MET A 293 -36.07 -19.90 16.38
CA MET A 293 -37.31 -20.63 16.09
C MET A 293 -37.62 -21.45 17.34
N LYS A 294 -38.38 -20.87 18.26
CA LYS A 294 -39.09 -21.64 19.28
C LYS A 294 -40.21 -22.33 18.53
N ASN A 295 -39.98 -23.61 18.23
CA ASN A 295 -41.02 -24.57 17.91
C ASN A 295 -42.11 -24.56 18.99
#